data_AF-A0A5C8F3S2-F1
#
_entry.id   AF-A0A5C8F3S2-F1
#
_cell.length_a   1.000
_cell.length_b   1.000
_cell.length_c   1.000
_cell.angle_alpha   90.00
_cell.angle_beta   90.00
_cell.angle_gamma   90.00
#
_symmetry.space_group_name_H-M   'P 1'
#
loop_
_entity.id
_entity.type
_entity.pdbx_description
1 polymer ?
#
loop_
_entity_poly.entity_id
_entity_poly.type
_entity_poly.pdbx_seq_one_letter_code
_entity_poly.pdbx_strand_id
1 'polypeptide(L)'
;MKKKLKFDFYLNKINYKNIKVDKEYYTTVKIEEEGIEKNGRIDILIHCNINNKETKKSFAIMIENKINADDQDKQLERYYKHISKTKGYGNNVYVIYLTPIIKPPREYSFSEKYIKKVGEKFKNITHGDIGRWLENILKNKEYNFLHKNDFRLLKSALIQIIDNEKSISGENEEDNMKEKRIKQILEDNILKKINTKERKIEEEELQLYINVFSKAKDLLEMERKRAIIEKIIPNYLDFTKKISKYLKNNKYFNIYKSKEIIDNLTSGELLHHIDSVYLYLQSDIDFNNKSVSSYCFGVCGLPDINNKIRKSVQNIFNNKFKDNKKDWDFFYKIDINNDKPEEIAEVMIKLYELLKKEIK
;
A
#
# COMPACT_ATOMS: atom_id res chain seq x y z
N MET A 1 -39.97 -1.32 -29.72
CA MET A 1 -39.52 -1.05 -28.34
C MET A 1 -39.29 -2.39 -27.62
N LYS A 2 -38.05 -2.91 -27.58
CA LYS A 2 -37.72 -4.22 -26.98
C LYS A 2 -36.87 -4.02 -25.74
N LYS A 3 -37.50 -3.99 -24.57
CA LYS A 3 -36.84 -4.29 -23.28
C LYS A 3 -36.83 -5.81 -23.11
N LYS A 4 -35.66 -6.39 -22.80
CA LYS A 4 -35.43 -7.48 -21.83
C LYS A 4 -33.98 -8.00 -21.92
N LEU A 5 -33.16 -7.59 -20.96
CA LEU A 5 -32.10 -8.46 -20.45
C LEU A 5 -32.73 -9.27 -19.32
N LYS A 6 -32.75 -10.60 -19.44
CA LYS A 6 -33.16 -11.50 -18.36
C LYS A 6 -32.15 -12.64 -18.30
N PHE A 7 -31.25 -12.55 -17.34
CA PHE A 7 -30.43 -13.69 -16.89
C PHE A 7 -31.35 -14.63 -16.09
N ASP A 8 -32.11 -15.46 -16.79
CA ASP A 8 -32.76 -16.63 -16.18
C ASP A 8 -31.86 -17.84 -16.46
N PHE A 9 -30.95 -18.15 -15.54
CA PHE A 9 -30.50 -19.54 -15.37
C PHE A 9 -31.74 -20.33 -14.93
N TYR A 10 -32.42 -21.00 -15.86
CA TYR A 10 -33.61 -21.81 -15.56
C TYR A 10 -33.21 -23.09 -14.82
N LEU A 11 -32.98 -23.00 -13.51
CA LEU A 11 -33.13 -24.12 -12.58
C LEU A 11 -34.60 -24.27 -12.12
N ASN A 12 -35.46 -23.28 -12.36
CA ASN A 12 -36.84 -23.23 -11.86
C ASN A 12 -37.90 -23.97 -12.71
N LYS A 13 -37.50 -24.73 -13.74
CA LYS A 13 -38.43 -25.65 -14.45
C LYS A 13 -38.34 -27.10 -13.98
N ILE A 14 -37.47 -27.38 -13.03
CA ILE A 14 -37.45 -28.67 -12.37
C ILE A 14 -38.44 -28.59 -11.21
N ASN A 15 -39.57 -29.30 -11.31
CA ASN A 15 -40.49 -29.48 -10.19
C ASN A 15 -39.83 -30.43 -9.17
N TYR A 16 -38.92 -29.90 -8.35
CA TYR A 16 -38.14 -30.68 -7.36
C TYR A 16 -39.03 -31.42 -6.35
N LYS A 17 -40.29 -31.00 -6.16
CA LYS A 17 -41.22 -31.68 -5.26
C LYS A 17 -41.67 -33.06 -5.75
N ASN A 18 -41.49 -33.37 -7.04
CA ASN A 18 -41.88 -34.65 -7.64
C ASN A 18 -40.71 -35.44 -8.22
N ILE A 19 -39.45 -35.02 -8.01
CA ILE A 19 -38.31 -35.89 -8.33
C ILE A 19 -38.20 -36.93 -7.23
N LYS A 20 -38.69 -38.14 -7.49
CA LYS A 20 -38.14 -39.33 -6.84
C LYS A 20 -36.70 -39.44 -7.33
N VAL A 21 -35.77 -38.93 -6.52
CA VAL A 21 -34.36 -39.21 -6.72
C VAL A 21 -34.21 -40.66 -6.32
N ASP A 22 -34.23 -41.56 -7.29
CA ASP A 22 -33.74 -42.91 -7.06
C ASP A 22 -32.33 -42.75 -6.50
N LYS A 23 -32.14 -43.27 -5.29
CA LYS A 23 -30.86 -43.27 -4.59
C LYS A 23 -29.82 -43.82 -5.57
N GLU A 24 -28.72 -43.08 -5.74
CA GLU A 24 -27.55 -43.37 -6.59
C GLU A 24 -27.50 -42.73 -7.99
N TYR A 25 -27.47 -41.40 -8.05
CA TYR A 25 -26.85 -40.71 -9.19
C TYR A 25 -25.80 -39.70 -8.69
N TYR A 26 -24.57 -40.19 -8.49
CA TYR A 26 -23.41 -39.34 -8.18
C TYR A 26 -23.10 -38.42 -9.36
N THR A 27 -23.60 -37.19 -9.34
CA THR A 27 -23.11 -36.12 -10.23
C THR A 27 -21.87 -35.52 -9.56
N THR A 28 -20.68 -36.05 -9.88
CA THR A 28 -19.44 -35.50 -9.31
C THR A 28 -18.97 -34.36 -10.20
N VAL A 29 -19.18 -33.12 -9.75
CA VAL A 29 -18.46 -31.96 -10.32
C VAL A 29 -17.04 -32.02 -9.78
N LYS A 30 -16.07 -32.07 -10.69
CA LYS A 30 -14.64 -32.03 -10.36
C LYS A 30 -14.08 -30.65 -10.71
N ILE A 31 -13.28 -30.11 -9.80
CA ILE A 31 -12.53 -28.89 -10.00
C ILE A 31 -11.06 -29.30 -10.00
N GLU A 32 -10.38 -29.00 -11.08
CA GLU A 32 -8.94 -29.20 -11.22
C GLU A 32 -8.31 -27.81 -11.33
N GLU A 33 -7.68 -27.39 -10.23
CA GLU A 33 -6.67 -26.34 -10.25
C GLU A 33 -5.47 -26.98 -10.93
N GLU A 34 -5.09 -26.50 -12.13
CA GLU A 34 -4.01 -27.08 -12.95
C GLU A 34 -4.37 -28.33 -13.78
N GLY A 35 -5.29 -28.19 -14.74
CA GLY A 35 -5.56 -29.23 -15.73
C GLY A 35 -4.34 -29.48 -16.64
N ILE A 36 -3.73 -30.67 -16.53
CA ILE A 36 -2.47 -31.01 -17.22
C ILE A 36 -2.74 -31.36 -18.70
N GLU A 37 -2.20 -30.57 -19.63
CA GLU A 37 -2.03 -30.93 -21.03
C GLU A 37 -0.55 -31.23 -21.32
N LYS A 38 -0.25 -32.11 -22.29
CA LYS A 38 1.15 -32.37 -22.73
C LYS A 38 1.90 -31.10 -23.20
N ASN A 39 1.21 -30.01 -23.52
CA ASN A 39 1.76 -28.75 -24.08
C ASN A 39 1.25 -27.48 -23.36
N GLY A 40 0.86 -27.58 -22.08
CA GLY A 40 0.43 -26.44 -21.29
C GLY A 40 -0.48 -26.82 -20.12
N ARG A 41 -0.91 -25.83 -19.35
CA ARG A 41 -1.69 -26.00 -18.12
C ARG A 41 -2.86 -25.04 -18.13
N ILE A 42 -4.08 -25.57 -18.00
CA ILE A 42 -5.27 -24.75 -17.82
C ILE A 42 -5.30 -24.29 -16.36
N ASP A 43 -5.45 -22.99 -16.11
CA ASP A 43 -5.45 -22.44 -14.75
C ASP A 43 -6.56 -23.08 -13.89
N ILE A 44 -7.80 -23.03 -14.37
CA ILE A 44 -8.94 -23.66 -13.69
C ILE A 44 -9.79 -24.43 -14.71
N LEU A 45 -10.01 -25.71 -14.43
CA LEU A 45 -10.94 -26.56 -15.17
C LEU A 45 -12.05 -27.05 -14.24
N ILE A 46 -13.29 -26.66 -14.54
CA ILE A 46 -14.49 -27.18 -13.88
C ILE A 46 -15.17 -28.11 -14.84
N HIS A 47 -15.33 -29.38 -14.48
CA HIS A 47 -15.97 -30.36 -15.36
C HIS A 47 -16.91 -31.29 -14.64
N CYS A 48 -17.94 -31.71 -15.37
CA CYS A 48 -18.93 -32.66 -14.90
C CYS A 48 -19.07 -33.76 -15.92
N ASN A 49 -18.82 -35.00 -15.48
CA ASN A 49 -18.99 -36.17 -16.31
C ASN A 49 -20.26 -36.93 -15.91
N ILE A 50 -21.26 -36.90 -16.78
CA ILE A 50 -22.54 -37.58 -16.56
C ILE A 50 -22.50 -38.91 -17.31
N ASN A 51 -22.30 -40.01 -16.56
CA ASN A 51 -22.30 -41.38 -17.08
C ASN A 51 -23.74 -41.94 -17.21
N ASN A 52 -24.69 -41.19 -17.77
CA ASN A 52 -26.05 -41.68 -18.01
C ASN A 52 -26.34 -41.77 -19.53
N LYS A 53 -26.90 -42.90 -19.96
CA LYS A 53 -27.29 -43.17 -21.35
C LYS A 53 -28.44 -42.27 -21.85
N GLU A 54 -29.25 -41.70 -20.95
CA GLU A 54 -30.49 -40.99 -21.29
C GLU A 54 -30.34 -39.46 -21.37
N THR A 55 -29.59 -38.83 -20.46
CA THR A 55 -29.46 -37.36 -20.35
C THR A 55 -28.04 -36.90 -20.70
N LYS A 56 -27.66 -37.17 -21.95
CA LYS A 56 -26.38 -36.76 -22.52
C LYS A 56 -26.17 -35.25 -22.39
N LYS A 57 -25.23 -34.82 -21.54
CA LYS A 57 -24.27 -33.73 -21.81
C LYS A 57 -23.36 -33.49 -20.61
N SER A 58 -22.27 -34.24 -20.54
CA SER A 58 -21.10 -33.81 -19.76
C SER A 58 -20.67 -32.42 -20.25
N PHE A 59 -20.10 -31.60 -19.37
CA PHE A 59 -19.61 -30.26 -19.74
C PHE A 59 -18.25 -29.98 -19.11
N ALA A 60 -17.54 -29.04 -19.72
CA ALA A 60 -16.32 -28.46 -19.16
C ALA A 60 -16.36 -26.94 -19.27
N ILE A 61 -15.85 -26.26 -18.24
CA ILE A 61 -15.63 -24.82 -18.18
C ILE A 61 -14.14 -24.63 -17.95
N MET A 62 -13.50 -23.97 -18.88
CA MET A 62 -12.09 -23.64 -18.81
C MET A 62 -11.99 -22.16 -18.50
N ILE A 63 -11.24 -21.80 -17.47
CA ILE A 63 -10.98 -20.42 -17.09
C ILE A 63 -9.48 -20.18 -17.25
N GLU A 64 -9.13 -19.23 -18.10
CA GLU A 64 -7.77 -18.72 -18.25
C GLU A 64 -7.70 -17.38 -17.53
N ASN A 65 -6.82 -17.27 -16.53
CA ASN A 65 -6.71 -16.11 -15.65
C ASN A 65 -5.51 -15.23 -16.06
N LYS A 66 -5.79 -14.02 -16.55
CA LYS A 66 -4.77 -13.10 -17.07
C LYS A 66 -4.78 -11.77 -16.32
N ILE A 67 -4.12 -11.74 -15.17
CA ILE A 67 -3.95 -10.52 -14.38
C ILE A 67 -2.84 -9.63 -14.96
N ASN A 68 -1.60 -10.16 -15.01
CA ASN A 68 -0.41 -9.43 -15.46
C ASN A 68 0.43 -10.22 -16.48
N ALA A 69 -0.15 -11.29 -17.04
CA ALA A 69 0.54 -12.15 -17.99
C ALA A 69 0.07 -11.86 -19.42
N ASP A 70 1.02 -11.84 -20.35
CA ASP A 70 0.69 -11.84 -21.78
C ASP A 70 0.15 -13.20 -22.23
N ASP A 71 -0.53 -13.17 -23.37
CA ASP A 71 -1.00 -14.35 -24.07
C ASP A 71 0.16 -15.20 -24.58
N GLN A 72 0.01 -16.53 -24.55
CA GLN A 72 0.96 -17.45 -25.16
C GLN A 72 0.47 -17.92 -26.54
N ASP A 73 1.39 -18.24 -27.46
CA ASP A 73 1.03 -18.72 -28.81
C ASP A 73 0.07 -19.90 -28.72
N LYS A 74 -1.07 -19.80 -29.40
CA LYS A 74 -2.15 -20.80 -29.53
C LYS A 74 -2.65 -21.41 -28.22
N GLN A 75 -2.48 -20.72 -27.08
CA GLN A 75 -2.73 -21.30 -25.75
C GLN A 75 -4.17 -21.79 -25.59
N LEU A 76 -5.14 -20.89 -25.69
CA LEU A 76 -6.56 -21.20 -25.58
C LEU A 76 -7.03 -22.15 -26.70
N GLU A 77 -6.44 -22.05 -27.90
CA GLU A 77 -6.74 -22.98 -28.99
C GLU A 77 -6.35 -24.42 -28.67
N ARG A 78 -5.16 -24.63 -28.07
CA ARG A 78 -4.70 -25.97 -27.66
C ARG A 78 -5.63 -26.54 -26.61
N TYR A 79 -5.91 -25.76 -25.57
CA TYR A 79 -6.76 -26.20 -24.47
C TYR A 79 -8.16 -26.57 -24.96
N TYR A 80 -8.77 -25.73 -25.79
CA TYR A 80 -10.12 -26.00 -26.33
C TYR A 80 -10.14 -27.27 -27.19
N LYS A 81 -9.14 -27.48 -28.05
CA LYS A 81 -9.01 -28.70 -28.87
C LYS A 81 -8.85 -29.95 -28.01
N HIS A 82 -8.07 -29.87 -26.94
CA HIS A 82 -7.83 -30.99 -26.04
C HIS A 82 -9.11 -31.40 -25.32
N ILE A 83 -9.76 -30.44 -24.64
CA ILE A 83 -10.97 -30.71 -23.84
C ILE A 83 -12.14 -31.13 -24.73
N SER A 84 -12.34 -30.50 -25.88
CA SER A 84 -13.44 -30.87 -26.81
C SER A 84 -13.31 -32.29 -27.38
N LYS A 85 -12.10 -32.84 -27.47
CA LYS A 85 -11.84 -34.22 -27.89
C LYS A 85 -11.98 -35.25 -26.76
N THR A 86 -12.06 -34.80 -25.51
CA THR A 86 -12.24 -35.69 -24.37
C THR A 86 -13.64 -36.31 -24.40
N LYS A 87 -13.70 -37.64 -24.21
CA LYS A 87 -14.94 -38.43 -24.34
C LYS A 87 -16.01 -37.91 -23.38
N GLY A 88 -17.10 -37.38 -23.94
CA GLY A 88 -18.27 -36.91 -23.19
C GLY A 88 -18.59 -35.43 -23.37
N TYR A 89 -17.58 -34.57 -23.60
CA TYR A 89 -17.80 -33.12 -23.68
C TYR A 89 -18.18 -32.64 -25.08
N GLY A 90 -17.44 -33.06 -26.10
CA GLY A 90 -17.67 -32.61 -27.49
C GLY A 90 -17.68 -31.08 -27.59
N ASN A 91 -18.78 -30.52 -28.11
CA ASN A 91 -18.96 -29.07 -28.23
C ASN A 91 -19.46 -28.39 -26.95
N ASN A 92 -19.61 -29.11 -25.83
CA ASN A 92 -20.12 -28.59 -24.57
C ASN A 92 -18.99 -28.08 -23.65
N VAL A 93 -18.12 -27.26 -24.24
CA VAL A 93 -16.96 -26.66 -23.60
C VAL A 93 -17.14 -25.16 -23.58
N TYR A 94 -17.09 -24.58 -22.39
CA TYR A 94 -17.12 -23.14 -22.14
C TYR A 94 -15.70 -22.64 -21.96
N VAL A 95 -15.40 -21.49 -22.56
CA VAL A 95 -14.10 -20.84 -22.49
C VAL A 95 -14.30 -19.47 -21.88
N ILE A 96 -13.79 -19.29 -20.66
CA ILE A 96 -13.83 -18.05 -19.91
C ILE A 96 -12.43 -17.46 -19.94
N TYR A 97 -12.32 -16.26 -20.50
CA TYR A 97 -11.13 -15.44 -20.44
C TYR A 97 -11.33 -14.40 -19.34
N LEU A 98 -10.61 -14.55 -18.23
CA LEU A 98 -10.75 -13.73 -17.03
C LEU A 98 -9.59 -12.72 -16.96
N THR A 99 -9.90 -11.44 -16.94
CA THR A 99 -8.90 -10.34 -17.00
C THR A 99 -9.25 -9.21 -16.03
N PRO A 100 -8.30 -8.32 -15.65
CA PRO A 100 -8.61 -7.13 -14.87
C PRO A 100 -9.60 -6.20 -15.59
N ILE A 101 -9.46 -6.07 -16.90
CA ILE A 101 -10.26 -5.19 -17.77
C ILE A 101 -10.72 -5.97 -19.00
N ILE A 102 -11.91 -5.68 -19.54
CA ILE A 102 -12.45 -6.37 -20.72
C ILE A 102 -11.49 -6.16 -21.91
N LYS A 103 -10.71 -7.19 -22.20
CA LYS A 103 -9.77 -7.22 -23.33
C LYS A 103 -9.82 -8.60 -23.99
N PRO A 104 -10.04 -8.72 -25.31
CA PRO A 104 -10.06 -10.02 -25.95
C PRO A 104 -8.65 -10.67 -25.89
N PRO A 105 -8.56 -12.01 -25.94
CA PRO A 105 -7.29 -12.68 -26.13
C PRO A 105 -6.64 -12.23 -27.45
N ARG A 106 -5.31 -12.25 -27.51
CA ARG A 106 -4.55 -11.94 -28.73
C ARG A 106 -4.88 -12.97 -29.82
N GLU A 107 -4.91 -12.51 -31.07
CA GLU A 107 -5.26 -13.33 -32.24
C GLU A 107 -4.39 -14.60 -32.37
N TYR A 108 -3.10 -14.51 -31.99
CA TYR A 108 -2.20 -15.67 -32.00
C TYR A 108 -2.51 -16.70 -30.91
N SER A 109 -3.17 -16.31 -29.81
CA SER A 109 -3.53 -17.20 -28.68
C SER A 109 -4.88 -17.85 -28.89
N PHE A 110 -5.87 -17.06 -29.34
CA PHE A 110 -7.21 -17.53 -29.67
C PHE A 110 -7.79 -16.73 -30.83
N SER A 111 -7.64 -17.26 -32.05
CA SER A 111 -8.07 -16.54 -33.25
C SER A 111 -9.58 -16.30 -33.30
N GLU A 112 -9.99 -15.26 -34.03
CA GLU A 112 -11.41 -14.91 -34.23
C GLU A 112 -12.22 -16.11 -34.77
N LYS A 113 -11.57 -16.96 -35.58
CA LYS A 113 -12.15 -18.22 -36.07
C LYS A 113 -12.56 -19.16 -34.94
N TYR A 114 -11.75 -19.31 -33.87
CA TYR A 114 -12.13 -20.14 -32.72
C TYR A 114 -13.18 -19.47 -31.85
N ILE A 115 -13.10 -18.16 -31.64
CA ILE A 115 -14.14 -17.41 -30.92
C ILE A 115 -15.50 -17.63 -31.58
N LYS A 116 -15.58 -17.50 -32.92
CA LYS A 116 -16.80 -17.78 -33.70
C LYS A 116 -17.24 -19.24 -33.59
N LYS A 117 -16.30 -20.20 -33.57
CA LYS A 117 -16.58 -21.64 -33.41
C LYS A 117 -17.15 -21.97 -32.03
N VAL A 118 -16.63 -21.37 -30.97
CA VAL A 118 -17.13 -21.56 -29.59
C VAL A 118 -18.46 -20.82 -29.39
N GLY A 119 -18.62 -19.68 -30.06
CA GLY A 119 -19.86 -18.90 -30.07
C GLY A 119 -20.20 -18.38 -28.67
N GLU A 120 -21.47 -18.53 -28.27
CA GLU A 120 -21.98 -18.01 -27.00
C GLU A 120 -21.32 -18.60 -25.74
N LYS A 121 -20.58 -19.71 -25.89
CA LYS A 121 -19.84 -20.38 -24.81
C LYS A 121 -18.47 -19.75 -24.54
N PHE A 122 -18.04 -18.81 -25.37
CA PHE A 122 -16.88 -17.97 -25.10
C PHE A 122 -17.34 -16.73 -24.35
N LYS A 123 -16.70 -16.44 -23.22
CA LYS A 123 -16.95 -15.22 -22.44
C LYS A 123 -15.63 -14.57 -22.08
N ASN A 124 -15.57 -13.27 -22.30
CA ASN A 124 -14.54 -12.42 -21.75
C ASN A 124 -15.17 -11.64 -20.60
N ILE A 125 -14.69 -11.87 -19.38
CA ILE A 125 -15.23 -11.28 -18.15
C ILE A 125 -14.09 -10.69 -17.33
N THR A 126 -14.44 -9.79 -16.43
CA THR A 126 -13.48 -9.22 -15.50
C THR A 126 -13.49 -9.87 -14.12
N HIS A 127 -12.42 -9.66 -13.34
CA HIS A 127 -12.44 -9.98 -11.91
C HIS A 127 -13.54 -9.22 -11.18
N GLY A 128 -13.81 -7.96 -11.56
CA GLY A 128 -14.97 -7.19 -11.08
C GLY A 128 -16.32 -7.85 -11.38
N ASP A 129 -16.48 -8.53 -12.51
CA ASP A 129 -17.69 -9.33 -12.81
C ASP A 129 -17.84 -10.50 -11.83
N ILE A 130 -16.75 -11.20 -11.49
CA ILE A 130 -16.76 -12.26 -10.48
C ILE A 130 -17.10 -11.70 -9.10
N GLY A 131 -16.47 -10.59 -8.69
CA GLY A 131 -16.76 -9.92 -7.43
C GLY A 131 -18.23 -9.52 -7.30
N ARG A 132 -18.81 -8.89 -8.33
CA ARG A 132 -20.25 -8.54 -8.36
C ARG A 132 -21.15 -9.77 -8.33
N TRP A 133 -20.77 -10.84 -9.04
CA TRP A 133 -21.55 -12.08 -9.03
C TRP A 133 -21.59 -12.70 -7.63
N LEU A 134 -20.44 -12.81 -6.95
CA LEU A 134 -20.34 -13.28 -5.58
C LEU A 134 -21.09 -12.37 -4.59
N GLU A 135 -21.03 -11.06 -4.78
CA GLU A 135 -21.81 -10.11 -3.99
C GLU A 135 -23.33 -10.34 -4.15
N ASN A 136 -23.79 -10.65 -5.36
CA ASN A 136 -25.19 -11.01 -5.61
C ASN A 136 -25.58 -12.34 -4.97
N ILE A 137 -24.67 -13.32 -4.87
CA ILE A 137 -24.90 -14.56 -4.10
C ILE A 137 -25.18 -14.23 -2.63
N LEU A 138 -24.38 -13.35 -2.01
CA LEU A 138 -24.60 -12.92 -0.62
C LEU A 138 -25.89 -12.12 -0.41
N LYS A 139 -26.44 -11.48 -1.45
CA LYS A 139 -27.70 -10.72 -1.36
C LYS A 139 -28.94 -11.55 -1.72
N ASN A 140 -28.76 -12.70 -2.36
CA ASN A 140 -29.85 -13.50 -2.86
C ASN A 140 -30.46 -14.37 -1.75
N LYS A 141 -31.79 -14.28 -1.61
CA LYS A 141 -32.58 -14.99 -0.59
C LYS A 141 -32.38 -16.52 -0.62
N GLU A 142 -32.10 -17.09 -1.79
CA GLU A 142 -31.83 -18.53 -1.95
C GLU A 142 -30.59 -18.98 -1.14
N TYR A 143 -29.61 -18.09 -0.97
CA TYR A 143 -28.37 -18.35 -0.25
C TYR A 143 -28.35 -17.74 1.17
N ASN A 144 -29.53 -17.42 1.73
CA ASN A 144 -29.64 -16.86 3.08
C ASN A 144 -28.99 -17.74 4.17
N PHE A 145 -28.78 -19.03 3.92
CA PHE A 145 -28.08 -19.92 4.84
C PHE A 145 -26.64 -19.46 5.12
N LEU A 146 -25.99 -18.74 4.18
CA LEU A 146 -24.65 -18.14 4.37
C LEU A 146 -24.62 -17.12 5.52
N HIS A 147 -25.77 -16.61 5.97
CA HIS A 147 -25.86 -15.65 7.07
C HIS A 147 -26.05 -16.33 8.44
N LYS A 148 -26.22 -17.65 8.48
CA LYS A 148 -26.29 -18.40 9.74
C LYS A 148 -24.89 -18.54 10.35
N ASN A 149 -24.83 -18.64 11.69
CA ASN A 149 -23.56 -18.69 12.43
C ASN A 149 -22.63 -19.83 11.97
N ASP A 150 -23.20 -20.99 11.61
CA ASP A 150 -22.43 -22.15 11.16
C ASP A 150 -21.62 -21.89 9.88
N PHE A 151 -22.02 -20.88 9.09
CA PHE A 151 -21.38 -20.49 7.84
C PHE A 151 -20.60 -19.18 7.95
N ARG A 152 -20.38 -18.64 9.16
CA ARG A 152 -19.71 -17.35 9.36
C ARG A 152 -18.34 -17.28 8.70
N LEU A 153 -17.53 -18.34 8.81
CA LEU A 153 -16.19 -18.39 8.20
C LEU A 153 -16.28 -18.38 6.68
N LEU A 154 -17.19 -19.17 6.10
CA LEU A 154 -17.43 -19.19 4.65
C LEU A 154 -17.89 -17.82 4.14
N LYS A 155 -18.80 -17.16 4.87
CA LYS A 155 -19.24 -15.81 4.54
C LYS A 155 -18.10 -14.81 4.59
N SER A 156 -17.26 -14.86 5.64
CA SER A 156 -16.09 -13.98 5.76
C SER A 156 -15.09 -14.21 4.62
N ALA A 157 -14.83 -15.46 4.26
CA ALA A 157 -13.97 -15.79 3.12
C ALA A 157 -14.56 -15.28 1.80
N LEU A 158 -15.88 -15.43 1.58
CA LEU A 158 -16.55 -14.89 0.40
C LEU A 158 -16.44 -13.36 0.30
N ILE A 159 -16.57 -12.65 1.43
CA ILE A 159 -16.39 -11.18 1.46
C ILE A 159 -14.96 -10.82 1.05
N GLN A 160 -13.95 -11.49 1.60
CA GLN A 160 -12.55 -11.24 1.24
C GLN A 160 -12.28 -11.53 -0.25
N ILE A 161 -12.87 -12.59 -0.79
CA ILE A 161 -12.75 -12.91 -2.22
C ILE A 161 -13.43 -11.81 -3.06
N ILE A 162 -14.63 -11.35 -2.68
CA ILE A 162 -15.32 -10.25 -3.39
C ILE A 162 -14.44 -9.00 -3.45
N ASP A 163 -13.84 -8.62 -2.33
CA ASP A 163 -12.99 -7.43 -2.25
C ASP A 163 -11.73 -7.59 -3.11
N ASN A 164 -11.07 -8.75 -3.06
CA ASN A 164 -9.90 -9.04 -3.88
C ASN A 164 -10.22 -9.04 -5.38
N GLU A 165 -11.32 -9.67 -5.79
CA GLU A 165 -11.74 -9.73 -7.20
C GLU A 165 -12.07 -8.33 -7.75
N LYS A 166 -12.81 -7.52 -6.97
CA LYS A 166 -13.06 -6.12 -7.32
C LYS A 166 -11.75 -5.31 -7.39
N SER A 167 -10.81 -5.55 -6.46
CA SER A 167 -9.50 -4.91 -6.44
C SER A 167 -8.69 -5.13 -7.70
N ILE A 168 -8.64 -6.38 -8.18
CA ILE A 168 -7.88 -6.73 -9.38
C ILE A 168 -8.39 -5.92 -10.60
N SER A 169 -9.69 -5.64 -10.66
CA SER A 169 -10.29 -4.81 -11.70
C SER A 169 -10.27 -3.30 -11.44
N GLY A 170 -9.63 -2.84 -10.36
CA GLY A 170 -9.60 -1.42 -9.99
C GLY A 170 -10.92 -0.90 -9.40
N GLU A 171 -11.85 -1.80 -9.04
CA GLU A 171 -13.12 -1.48 -8.37
C GLU A 171 -12.94 -1.49 -6.84
N ASN A 172 -11.83 -0.94 -6.34
CA ASN A 172 -11.50 -0.98 -4.93
C ASN A 172 -12.42 -0.10 -4.06
N GLU A 173 -13.12 -0.72 -3.12
CA GLU A 173 -13.91 -0.03 -2.09
C GLU A 173 -13.05 0.54 -0.96
N GLU A 174 -11.76 0.21 -0.85
CA GLU A 174 -10.93 0.58 0.32
C GLU A 174 -10.53 2.06 0.35
N ASP A 175 -10.12 2.63 -0.79
CA ASP A 175 -9.95 4.08 -0.94
C ASP A 175 -11.31 4.80 -0.86
N ASN A 176 -12.36 4.16 -1.39
CA ASN A 176 -13.73 4.65 -1.38
C ASN A 176 -14.37 4.66 0.02
N MET A 177 -14.00 3.75 0.93
CA MET A 177 -14.56 3.68 2.29
C MET A 177 -13.98 4.77 3.20
N LYS A 178 -12.67 5.05 3.09
CA LYS A 178 -12.05 6.18 3.81
C LYS A 178 -12.66 7.49 3.33
N GLU A 179 -12.77 7.67 2.01
CA GLU A 179 -13.38 8.87 1.42
C GLU A 179 -14.87 9.00 1.77
N LYS A 180 -15.64 7.90 1.73
CA LYS A 180 -17.06 7.88 2.09
C LYS A 180 -17.28 8.21 3.57
N ARG A 181 -16.42 7.70 4.46
CA ARG A 181 -16.50 8.00 5.89
C ARG A 181 -16.12 9.45 6.19
N ILE A 182 -15.10 9.98 5.51
CA ILE A 182 -14.74 11.41 5.58
C ILE A 182 -15.91 12.26 5.07
N LYS A 183 -16.48 11.93 3.90
CA LYS A 183 -17.67 12.62 3.35
C LYS A 183 -18.86 12.57 4.31
N GLN A 184 -19.15 11.43 4.93
CA GLN A 184 -20.21 11.32 5.94
C GLN A 184 -19.93 12.19 7.17
N ILE A 185 -18.71 12.20 7.68
CA ILE A 185 -18.33 13.04 8.83
C ILE A 185 -18.47 14.53 8.49
N LEU A 186 -18.00 14.95 7.30
CA LEU A 186 -18.15 16.32 6.81
C LEU A 186 -19.63 16.70 6.64
N GLU A 187 -20.42 15.81 6.04
CA GLU A 187 -21.84 16.01 5.82
C GLU A 187 -22.61 16.15 7.13
N ASP A 188 -22.43 15.22 8.07
CA ASP A 188 -23.20 15.14 9.31
C ASP A 188 -22.78 16.18 10.35
N ASN A 189 -21.52 16.62 10.34
CA ASN A 189 -20.98 17.51 11.37
C ASN A 189 -20.78 18.96 10.92
N ILE A 190 -20.70 19.22 9.61
CA ILE A 190 -20.37 20.54 9.07
C ILE A 190 -21.46 20.98 8.10
N LEU A 191 -21.59 20.28 6.97
CA LEU A 191 -22.43 20.74 5.87
C LEU A 191 -23.92 20.79 6.25
N LYS A 192 -24.47 19.75 6.89
CA LYS A 192 -25.88 19.76 7.35
C LYS A 192 -26.17 20.75 8.47
N LYS A 193 -25.18 21.08 9.31
CA LYS A 193 -25.38 21.99 10.45
C LYS A 193 -25.34 23.46 10.03
N ILE A 194 -24.73 23.76 8.88
CA ILE A 194 -24.51 25.13 8.39
C ILE A 194 -25.40 25.42 7.19
N ASN A 195 -25.66 24.43 6.33
CA ASN A 195 -26.56 24.55 5.19
C ASN A 195 -27.99 24.25 5.65
N THR A 196 -28.75 25.30 5.94
CA THR A 196 -30.16 25.21 6.35
C THR A 196 -31.06 25.67 5.20
N LYS A 197 -32.38 25.47 5.32
CA LYS A 197 -33.34 26.00 4.31
C LYS A 197 -33.27 27.52 4.14
N GLU A 198 -32.67 28.24 5.09
CA GLU A 198 -32.66 29.69 5.17
C GLU A 198 -31.28 30.32 4.93
N ARG A 199 -30.20 29.52 4.91
CA ARG A 199 -28.83 30.00 4.69
C ARG A 199 -28.03 28.97 3.92
N LYS A 200 -27.37 29.41 2.85
CA LYS A 200 -26.36 28.64 2.12
C LYS A 200 -24.98 28.92 2.69
N ILE A 201 -24.13 27.91 2.70
CA ILE A 201 -22.71 28.07 2.95
C ILE A 201 -22.09 28.99 1.89
N GLU A 202 -21.29 29.95 2.34
CA GLU A 202 -20.48 30.83 1.50
C GLU A 202 -19.05 30.26 1.35
N GLU A 203 -18.34 30.68 0.30
CA GLU A 203 -16.99 30.18 -0.01
C GLU A 203 -16.01 30.45 1.13
N GLU A 204 -16.13 31.63 1.75
CA GLU A 204 -15.27 32.10 2.84
C GLU A 204 -15.38 31.18 4.08
N GLU A 205 -16.57 30.66 4.36
CA GLU A 205 -16.79 29.71 5.46
C GLU A 205 -16.17 28.34 5.16
N LEU A 206 -16.31 27.84 3.92
CA LEU A 206 -15.63 26.61 3.50
C LEU A 206 -14.13 26.76 3.61
N GLN A 207 -13.60 27.91 3.21
CA GLN A 207 -12.18 28.20 3.32
C GLN A 207 -11.71 28.23 4.78
N LEU A 208 -12.53 28.74 5.71
CA LEU A 208 -12.24 28.66 7.14
C LEU A 208 -12.12 27.19 7.61
N TYR A 209 -13.05 26.32 7.23
CA TYR A 209 -12.98 24.89 7.58
C TYR A 209 -11.76 24.20 6.97
N ILE A 210 -11.44 24.49 5.70
CA ILE A 210 -10.21 23.99 5.06
C ILE A 210 -8.98 24.38 5.89
N ASN A 211 -8.90 25.64 6.30
CA ASN A 211 -7.79 26.14 7.12
C ASN A 211 -7.73 25.43 8.49
N VAL A 212 -8.89 25.21 9.14
CA VAL A 212 -8.97 24.49 10.41
C VAL A 212 -8.52 23.03 10.26
N PHE A 213 -8.98 22.31 9.24
CA PHE A 213 -8.57 20.92 9.02
C PHE A 213 -7.11 20.80 8.62
N SER A 214 -6.61 21.73 7.79
CA SER A 214 -5.18 21.81 7.48
C SER A 214 -4.38 22.00 8.76
N LYS A 215 -4.79 22.93 9.62
CA LYS A 215 -4.09 23.18 10.89
C LYS A 215 -4.17 21.97 11.84
N ALA A 216 -5.31 21.30 11.91
CA ALA A 216 -5.49 20.08 12.69
C ALA A 216 -4.56 18.95 12.20
N LYS A 217 -4.43 18.78 10.89
CA LYS A 217 -3.47 17.84 10.28
C LYS A 217 -2.04 18.18 10.68
N ASP A 218 -1.65 19.44 10.60
CA ASP A 218 -0.30 19.88 10.97
C ASP A 218 -0.01 19.59 12.45
N LEU A 219 -0.97 19.87 13.35
CA LEU A 219 -0.84 19.57 14.78
C LEU A 219 -0.70 18.06 15.05
N LEU A 220 -1.46 17.21 14.35
CA LEU A 220 -1.35 15.76 14.46
C LEU A 220 0.01 15.25 13.96
N GLU A 221 0.52 15.80 12.87
CA GLU A 221 1.85 15.48 12.37
C GLU A 221 2.95 15.90 13.35
N MET A 222 2.81 17.06 14.03
CA MET A 222 3.73 17.47 15.10
C MET A 222 3.73 16.47 16.26
N GLU A 223 2.56 16.04 16.74
CA GLU A 223 2.45 15.04 17.81
C GLU A 223 3.02 13.68 17.39
N ARG A 224 2.77 13.25 16.15
CA ARG A 224 3.35 12.03 15.58
C ARG A 224 4.88 12.09 15.58
N LYS A 225 5.46 13.23 15.15
CA LYS A 225 6.91 13.45 15.16
C LYS A 225 7.46 13.44 16.59
N ARG A 226 6.80 14.12 17.54
CA ARG A 226 7.17 14.13 18.96
C ARG A 226 7.26 12.72 19.53
N ALA A 227 6.24 11.90 19.33
CA ALA A 227 6.20 10.52 19.80
C ALA A 227 7.34 9.65 19.24
N ILE A 228 7.76 9.90 17.99
CA ILE A 228 8.92 9.21 17.39
C ILE A 228 10.22 9.68 18.05
N ILE A 229 10.43 11.01 18.14
CA ILE A 229 11.65 11.61 18.67
C ILE A 229 11.91 11.14 20.11
N GLU A 230 10.88 11.20 20.97
CA GLU A 230 10.97 10.79 22.38
C GLU A 230 11.45 9.34 22.55
N LYS A 231 11.18 8.48 21.57
CA LYS A 231 11.61 7.08 21.59
C LYS A 231 13.08 6.90 21.16
N ILE A 232 13.57 7.69 20.21
CA ILE A 232 14.85 7.43 19.53
C ILE A 232 16.00 8.30 20.03
N ILE A 233 15.70 9.49 20.55
CA ILE A 233 16.70 10.48 20.97
C ILE A 233 17.30 10.29 22.38
N PRO A 234 16.74 9.51 23.34
CA PRO A 234 17.24 9.51 24.73
C PRO A 234 18.74 9.25 24.88
N ASN A 235 19.30 8.30 24.12
CA ASN A 235 20.74 7.99 24.19
C ASN A 235 21.62 9.15 23.70
N TYR A 236 21.16 9.89 22.69
CA TYR A 236 21.84 11.06 22.16
C TYR A 236 21.74 12.24 23.13
N LEU A 237 20.60 12.42 23.81
CA LEU A 237 20.45 13.42 24.86
C LEU A 237 21.37 13.14 26.06
N ASP A 238 21.52 11.87 26.46
CA ASP A 238 22.45 11.48 27.53
C ASP A 238 23.91 11.75 27.12
N PHE A 239 24.26 11.44 25.87
CA PHE A 239 25.58 11.74 25.31
C PHE A 239 25.85 13.26 25.29
N THR A 240 24.92 14.06 24.77
CA THR A 240 24.96 15.53 24.82
C THR A 240 25.18 16.01 26.25
N LYS A 241 24.40 15.50 27.21
CA LYS A 241 24.51 15.89 28.63
C LYS A 241 25.89 15.58 29.21
N LYS A 242 26.53 14.50 28.78
CA LYS A 242 27.92 14.17 29.16
C LYS A 242 28.91 15.18 28.58
N ILE A 243 28.79 15.54 27.29
CA ILE A 243 29.59 16.61 26.67
C ILE A 243 29.41 17.93 27.44
N SER A 244 28.18 18.32 27.74
CA SER A 244 27.83 19.57 28.40
C SER A 244 28.53 19.77 29.75
N LYS A 245 28.87 18.68 30.47
CA LYS A 245 29.61 18.78 31.74
C LYS A 245 31.01 19.37 31.55
N TYR A 246 31.68 19.05 30.44
CA TYR A 246 33.00 19.55 30.09
C TYR A 246 32.94 20.98 29.51
N LEU A 247 31.80 21.35 28.91
CA LEU A 247 31.57 22.69 28.36
C LEU A 247 30.99 23.69 29.37
N LYS A 248 30.54 23.25 30.56
CA LYS A 248 29.72 24.04 31.49
C LYS A 248 30.31 25.40 31.91
N ASN A 249 31.64 25.53 31.92
CA ASN A 249 32.33 26.78 32.28
C ASN A 249 32.66 27.65 31.06
N ASN A 250 32.33 27.20 29.86
CA ASN A 250 32.60 27.88 28.62
C ASN A 250 31.35 28.67 28.18
N LYS A 251 31.37 29.98 28.41
CA LYS A 251 30.27 30.91 28.09
C LYS A 251 29.97 31.07 26.59
N TYR A 252 30.74 30.43 25.72
CA TYR A 252 30.63 30.57 24.28
C TYR A 252 29.69 29.53 23.65
N PHE A 253 29.40 28.45 24.36
CA PHE A 253 28.45 27.44 23.92
C PHE A 253 27.10 27.64 24.58
N ASN A 254 26.06 27.65 23.76
CA ASN A 254 24.70 27.57 24.23
C ASN A 254 24.24 26.10 24.17
N ILE A 255 23.72 25.60 25.29
CA ILE A 255 23.40 24.20 25.52
C ILE A 255 21.91 24.11 25.76
N TYR A 256 21.20 23.53 24.79
CA TYR A 256 19.75 23.45 24.85
C TYR A 256 19.28 22.38 25.84
N LYS A 257 18.16 22.64 26.51
CA LYS A 257 17.50 21.63 27.35
C LYS A 257 16.81 20.61 26.46
N SER A 258 16.69 19.37 26.94
CA SER A 258 16.03 18.28 26.19
C SER A 258 14.65 18.65 25.62
N LYS A 259 13.86 19.42 26.37
CA LYS A 259 12.54 19.90 25.89
C LYS A 259 12.66 20.87 24.72
N GLU A 260 13.57 21.85 24.83
CA GLU A 260 13.85 22.84 23.77
C GLU A 260 14.35 22.15 22.50
N ILE A 261 15.24 21.16 22.66
CA ILE A 261 15.74 20.33 21.56
C ILE A 261 14.58 19.68 20.82
N ILE A 262 13.70 18.96 21.53
CA ILE A 262 12.56 18.23 20.92
C ILE A 262 11.59 19.21 20.24
N ASP A 263 11.29 20.34 20.87
CA ASP A 263 10.31 21.30 20.37
C ASP A 263 10.80 21.96 19.06
N ASN A 264 12.09 22.25 18.89
CA ASN A 264 12.64 22.88 17.67
C ASN A 264 12.41 22.05 16.37
N LEU A 265 12.56 20.72 16.44
CA LEU A 265 12.29 19.88 15.25
C LEU A 265 10.80 19.76 14.93
N THR A 266 9.93 19.90 15.94
CA THR A 266 8.48 19.91 15.67
C THR A 266 8.04 21.14 14.87
N SER A 267 8.76 22.27 14.99
CA SER A 267 8.56 23.48 14.18
C SER A 267 9.23 23.46 12.80
N GLY A 268 9.94 22.38 12.44
CA GLY A 268 10.57 22.22 11.13
C GLY A 268 12.05 22.59 11.07
N GLU A 269 12.70 22.78 12.21
CA GLU A 269 14.14 23.04 12.30
C GLU A 269 14.92 21.75 12.59
N LEU A 270 16.26 21.80 12.59
CA LEU A 270 17.09 20.65 12.98
C LEU A 270 17.13 20.51 14.52
N LEU A 271 17.37 19.30 15.05
CA LEU A 271 17.55 19.12 16.50
C LEU A 271 18.94 19.63 16.91
N HIS A 272 19.06 20.93 17.16
CA HIS A 272 20.27 21.52 17.71
C HIS A 272 20.39 21.20 19.19
N HIS A 273 21.47 20.52 19.57
CA HIS A 273 21.77 20.16 20.95
C HIS A 273 22.64 21.19 21.63
N ILE A 274 23.69 21.63 20.94
CA ILE A 274 24.64 22.64 21.39
C ILE A 274 25.01 23.49 20.19
N ASP A 275 25.07 24.80 20.36
CA ASP A 275 25.53 25.71 19.33
C ASP A 275 26.47 26.79 19.87
N SER A 276 27.18 27.41 18.94
CA SER A 276 28.04 28.57 19.11
C SER A 276 28.16 29.25 17.75
N VAL A 277 28.81 30.42 17.69
CA VAL A 277 29.13 31.10 16.43
C VAL A 277 29.81 30.11 15.46
N TYR A 278 29.13 29.85 14.34
CA TYR A 278 29.47 28.88 13.27
C TYR A 278 29.55 27.40 13.68
N LEU A 279 29.25 27.02 14.92
CA LEU A 279 29.41 25.65 15.41
C LEU A 279 28.08 25.05 15.86
N TYR A 280 27.82 23.81 15.42
CA TYR A 280 26.58 23.12 15.75
C TYR A 280 26.85 21.66 16.07
N LEU A 281 26.27 21.18 17.17
CA LEU A 281 26.07 19.77 17.49
C LEU A 281 24.57 19.48 17.29
N GLN A 282 24.23 18.61 16.35
CA GLN A 282 22.83 18.35 16.03
C GLN A 282 22.53 16.87 15.74
N SER A 283 21.27 16.49 15.91
CA SER A 283 20.74 15.22 15.40
C SER A 283 19.88 15.47 14.17
N ASP A 284 20.06 14.63 13.17
CA ASP A 284 19.20 14.55 12.00
C ASP A 284 18.33 13.29 12.09
N ILE A 285 17.04 13.44 11.82
CA ILE A 285 16.02 12.43 12.09
C ILE A 285 15.40 11.93 10.79
N ASP A 286 15.48 10.62 10.59
CA ASP A 286 14.72 9.96 9.54
C ASP A 286 13.38 9.47 10.11
N PHE A 287 12.32 10.25 9.86
CA PHE A 287 10.97 9.91 10.31
C PHE A 287 10.36 8.69 9.59
N ASN A 288 10.86 8.32 8.41
CA ASN A 288 10.38 7.14 7.68
C ASN A 288 10.95 5.88 8.33
N ASN A 289 12.26 5.87 8.58
CA ASN A 289 12.94 4.75 9.24
C ASN A 289 12.86 4.80 10.77
N LYS A 290 12.26 5.86 11.34
CA LYS A 290 12.12 6.08 12.79
C LYS A 290 13.47 5.92 13.51
N SER A 291 14.48 6.61 13.00
CA SER A 291 15.85 6.52 13.49
C SER A 291 16.58 7.85 13.40
N VAL A 292 17.69 7.98 14.12
CA VAL A 292 18.61 9.11 13.97
C VAL A 292 19.53 8.80 12.78
N SER A 293 19.37 9.55 11.69
CA SER A 293 20.17 9.35 10.45
C SER A 293 21.64 9.73 10.70
N SER A 294 21.84 10.80 11.45
CA SER A 294 23.15 11.26 11.87
C SER A 294 23.09 12.07 13.16
N TYR A 295 24.15 11.95 13.96
CA TYR A 295 24.43 12.84 15.07
C TYR A 295 25.80 13.44 14.80
N CYS A 296 25.88 14.74 14.59
CA CYS A 296 27.08 15.37 14.06
C CYS A 296 27.44 16.66 14.78
N PHE A 297 28.74 16.91 14.87
CA PHE A 297 29.32 18.18 15.29
C PHE A 297 30.14 18.76 14.14
N GLY A 298 30.05 20.07 13.93
CA GLY A 298 30.77 20.69 12.83
C GLY A 298 30.67 22.21 12.77
N VAL A 299 31.23 22.74 11.68
CA VAL A 299 31.19 24.14 11.30
C VAL A 299 30.23 24.35 10.14
N CYS A 300 29.41 25.39 10.20
CA CYS A 300 28.49 25.78 9.14
C CYS A 300 28.43 27.32 9.03
N GLY A 301 28.34 27.81 7.80
CA GLY A 301 28.09 29.23 7.49
C GLY A 301 29.34 30.11 7.53
N LEU A 302 30.54 29.55 7.33
CA LEU A 302 31.76 30.34 7.24
C LEU A 302 31.78 31.21 5.96
N PRO A 303 32.05 32.53 6.07
CA PRO A 303 32.07 33.42 4.91
C PRO A 303 33.26 33.14 3.97
N ASP A 304 34.43 32.76 4.49
CA ASP A 304 35.63 32.44 3.70
C ASP A 304 36.44 31.29 4.32
N ILE A 305 36.49 30.15 3.63
CA ILE A 305 37.31 29.00 4.02
C ILE A 305 38.58 28.98 3.18
N ASN A 306 39.70 29.43 3.75
CA ASN A 306 41.00 29.29 3.12
C ASN A 306 41.68 27.95 3.46
N ASN A 307 42.73 27.62 2.69
CA ASN A 307 43.49 26.38 2.89
C ASN A 307 44.15 26.26 4.29
N LYS A 308 44.40 27.39 4.97
CA LYS A 308 45.01 27.41 6.31
C LYS A 308 44.01 26.98 7.38
N ILE A 309 42.76 27.47 7.32
CA ILE A 309 41.67 27.05 8.21
C ILE A 309 41.38 25.57 7.98
N ARG A 310 41.24 25.14 6.71
CA ARG A 310 41.02 23.73 6.35
C ARG A 310 42.07 22.79 6.93
N LYS A 311 43.37 23.10 6.78
CA LYS A 311 44.46 22.29 7.36
C LYS A 311 44.42 22.27 8.88
N SER A 312 44.14 23.42 9.50
CA SER A 312 44.03 23.52 10.96
C SER A 312 42.88 22.68 11.52
N VAL A 313 41.70 22.72 10.88
CA VAL A 313 40.55 21.88 11.26
C VAL A 313 40.85 20.40 11.07
N GLN A 314 41.46 20.02 9.93
CA GLN A 314 41.88 18.63 9.67
C GLN A 314 42.82 18.09 10.75
N ASN A 315 43.77 18.91 11.22
CA ASN A 315 44.70 18.55 12.29
C ASN A 315 43.99 18.36 13.64
N ILE A 316 42.99 19.19 13.97
CA ILE A 316 42.23 19.05 15.23
C ILE A 316 41.53 17.68 15.30
N PHE A 317 41.13 17.14 14.15
CA PHE A 317 40.35 15.90 14.07
C PHE A 317 41.08 14.71 13.45
N ASN A 318 42.42 14.75 13.35
CA ASN A 318 43.20 13.66 12.73
C ASN A 318 42.61 13.20 11.37
N ASN A 319 42.18 14.13 10.52
CA ASN A 319 41.55 13.87 9.22
C ASN A 319 40.19 13.14 9.26
N LYS A 320 39.52 13.07 10.42
CA LYS A 320 38.18 12.45 10.53
C LYS A 320 37.03 13.33 10.02
N PHE A 321 37.29 14.62 9.82
CA PHE A 321 36.30 15.56 9.31
C PHE A 321 36.08 15.40 7.81
N LYS A 322 34.81 15.49 7.40
CA LYS A 322 34.42 15.50 5.99
C LYS A 322 34.05 16.92 5.57
N ASP A 323 34.46 17.29 4.36
CA ASP A 323 33.94 18.49 3.68
C ASP A 323 32.56 18.18 3.09
N ASN A 324 31.56 19.02 3.31
CA ASN A 324 30.28 18.92 2.62
C ASN A 324 29.76 20.28 2.16
N LYS A 325 30.17 20.70 0.97
CA LYS A 325 29.86 22.03 0.37
C LYS A 325 28.37 22.41 0.24
N LYS A 326 27.42 21.56 0.63
CA LYS A 326 25.98 21.88 0.59
C LYS A 326 25.45 22.44 1.91
N ASP A 327 25.77 21.81 3.04
CA ASP A 327 25.15 22.12 4.34
C ASP A 327 26.16 22.33 5.47
N TRP A 328 27.38 21.81 5.36
CA TRP A 328 28.42 21.89 6.40
C TRP A 328 29.77 22.18 5.79
N ASP A 329 30.41 23.25 6.24
CA ASP A 329 31.80 23.55 5.87
C ASP A 329 32.72 22.39 6.26
N PHE A 330 32.48 21.88 7.48
CA PHE A 330 33.27 20.86 8.14
C PHE A 330 32.35 20.08 9.06
N PHE A 331 32.27 18.75 8.99
CA PHE A 331 31.53 17.98 9.99
C PHE A 331 32.16 16.65 10.36
N TYR A 332 31.83 16.18 11.56
CA TYR A 332 32.09 14.83 12.05
C TYR A 332 30.82 14.17 12.51
N LYS A 333 30.60 12.96 12.00
CA LYS A 333 29.53 12.08 12.45
C LYS A 333 30.02 11.36 13.70
N ILE A 334 29.40 11.68 14.83
CA ILE A 334 29.70 11.11 16.13
C ILE A 334 29.05 9.73 16.22
N ASP A 335 29.84 8.75 16.65
CA ASP A 335 29.35 7.44 17.06
C ASP A 335 29.26 7.39 18.58
N ILE A 336 28.05 7.52 19.12
CA ILE A 336 27.81 7.60 20.57
C ILE A 336 28.25 6.34 21.35
N ASN A 337 28.53 5.23 20.66
CA ASN A 337 29.02 4.01 21.30
C ASN A 337 30.54 3.95 21.37
N ASN A 338 31.24 4.63 20.44
CA ASN A 338 32.69 4.53 20.27
C ASN A 338 33.43 5.83 20.65
N ASP A 339 32.82 6.99 20.40
CA ASP A 339 33.40 8.28 20.73
C ASP A 339 33.21 8.62 22.21
N LYS A 340 34.21 9.28 22.80
CA LYS A 340 34.14 9.73 24.20
C LYS A 340 33.61 11.17 24.28
N PRO A 341 32.62 11.46 25.15
CA PRO A 341 32.09 12.82 25.33
C PRO A 341 33.14 13.88 25.68
N GLU A 342 34.17 13.51 26.43
CA GLU A 342 35.29 14.38 26.81
C GLU A 342 36.12 14.78 25.58
N GLU A 343 36.51 13.80 24.76
CA GLU A 343 37.28 14.04 23.53
C GLU A 343 36.48 14.94 22.56
N ILE A 344 35.16 14.71 22.44
CA ILE A 344 34.29 15.58 21.65
C ILE A 344 34.29 17.01 22.22
N ALA A 345 34.10 17.18 23.52
CA ALA A 345 34.05 18.51 24.15
C ALA A 345 35.37 19.29 24.00
N GLU A 346 36.52 18.63 24.21
CA GLU A 346 37.84 19.25 23.99
C GLU A 346 37.97 19.77 22.57
N VAL A 347 37.51 18.96 21.63
CA VAL A 347 37.64 19.28 20.22
C VAL A 347 36.67 20.40 19.83
N MET A 348 35.45 20.44 20.38
CA MET A 348 34.55 21.58 20.24
C MET A 348 35.23 22.88 20.69
N ILE A 349 35.91 22.87 21.85
CA ILE A 349 36.64 24.03 22.38
C ILE A 349 37.80 24.44 21.47
N LYS A 350 38.64 23.48 21.04
CA LYS A 350 39.77 23.73 20.13
C LYS A 350 39.31 24.36 18.82
N LEU A 351 38.19 23.87 18.28
CA LEU A 351 37.61 24.38 17.05
C LEU A 351 37.07 25.80 17.24
N TYR A 352 36.36 26.07 18.34
CA TYR A 352 35.89 27.41 18.67
C TYR A 352 37.03 28.43 18.75
N GLU A 353 38.10 28.13 19.50
CA GLU A 353 39.23 29.05 19.66
C GLU A 353 39.99 29.26 18.34
N LEU A 354 40.10 28.24 17.49
CA LEU A 354 40.65 28.37 16.14
C LEU A 354 39.82 29.35 15.30
N LEU A 355 38.50 29.14 15.22
CA LEU A 355 37.60 29.96 14.40
C LEU A 355 37.59 31.41 14.88
N LYS A 356 37.55 31.63 16.20
CA LYS A 356 37.63 32.95 16.82
C LYS A 356 38.92 33.71 16.49
N LYS A 357 40.04 33.01 16.31
CA LYS A 357 41.33 33.61 15.94
C LYS A 357 41.38 33.99 14.45
N GLU A 358 40.80 33.16 13.59
CA GLU A 358 40.98 33.25 12.14
C GLU A 358 39.88 34.06 11.43
N ILE A 359 38.71 34.29 12.06
CA ILE A 359 37.55 35.00 11.48
C ILE A 359 37.35 36.37 12.15
N LYS A 360 38.42 37.15 12.30
CA LYS A 360 38.34 38.51 12.87
C LYS A 360 37.63 39.49 11.95
#